data_AF-A0A0D9P4J3-F1
#
_entry.id   AF-A0A0D9P4J3-F1
#
_cell.length_a   1.000
_cell.length_b   1.000
_cell.length_c   1.000
_cell.angle_alpha   90.00
_cell.angle_beta   90.00
_cell.angle_gamma   90.00
#
_symmetry.space_group_name_H-M   'P 1'
#
loop_
_entity.id
_entity.type
_entity.pdbx_description
1 polymer ?
#
loop_
_entity_poly.entity_id
_entity_poly.type
_entity_poly.pdbx_seq_one_letter_code
_entity_poly.pdbx_strand_id
1 'polypeptide(L)'
;MSAPGPESIPTSADPRSRRATKKRVLSPTSSQAASLTALFAKPDQNIPLPSSAAVKRAPHIPEIYTNVQGSSAGAGSGEFHVYKASRRREYQRLREMDETLKREKDQDDFEKSRAERLQRDEEKTRKNRERREKMKARKANKGKKAGGTGAGGGEGIQDAAQGPSRHGGDPGVQEDRGEQDKTAGGAASLAPVGLVIHDDD
;
A
#
# COMPACT_ATOMS: atom_id res chain seq x y z
N MET A 1 35.45 -42.95 -32.35
CA MET A 1 34.73 -42.14 -31.33
C MET A 1 33.25 -42.45 -31.51
N SER A 2 32.61 -43.19 -30.60
CA SER A 2 31.20 -43.58 -30.75
C SER A 2 30.27 -42.42 -30.37
N ALA A 3 29.32 -42.12 -31.24
CA ALA A 3 28.21 -41.20 -30.96
C ALA A 3 27.28 -41.83 -29.89
N PRO A 4 26.74 -41.03 -28.95
CA PRO A 4 25.81 -41.54 -27.95
C PRO A 4 24.47 -41.91 -28.61
N GLY A 5 24.06 -43.18 -28.44
CA GLY A 5 22.76 -43.68 -28.90
C GLY A 5 21.59 -43.18 -28.03
N PRO A 6 20.33 -43.35 -28.48
CA PRO A 6 19.12 -42.79 -27.86
C PRO A 6 18.85 -43.28 -26.42
N GLU A 7 19.52 -44.36 -26.00
CA GLU A 7 19.47 -44.94 -24.65
C GLU A 7 20.41 -44.25 -23.65
N SER A 8 21.27 -43.31 -24.10
CA SER A 8 22.20 -42.63 -23.19
C SER A 8 21.46 -41.60 -22.35
N ILE A 9 21.05 -42.01 -21.14
CA ILE A 9 20.56 -41.08 -20.13
C ILE A 9 21.68 -40.04 -19.90
N PRO A 10 21.39 -38.73 -19.99
CA PRO A 10 22.39 -37.72 -19.74
C PRO A 10 22.95 -37.93 -18.33
N THR A 11 24.28 -37.94 -18.19
CA THR A 11 24.98 -38.19 -16.91
C THR A 11 24.55 -37.25 -15.77
N SER A 12 23.82 -36.17 -16.07
CA SER A 12 23.18 -35.29 -15.09
C SER A 12 21.92 -35.85 -14.42
N ALA A 13 21.34 -36.94 -14.95
CA ALA A 13 20.12 -37.58 -14.48
C ALA A 13 20.36 -38.97 -13.87
N ASP A 14 21.61 -39.44 -13.79
CA ASP A 14 21.97 -40.71 -13.18
C ASP A 14 21.99 -40.58 -11.64
N PRO A 15 21.16 -41.35 -10.89
CA PRO A 15 21.11 -41.32 -9.43
C PRO A 15 22.40 -41.78 -8.74
N ARG A 16 23.29 -42.50 -9.45
CA ARG A 16 24.62 -42.88 -8.95
C ARG A 16 25.64 -41.76 -9.11
N SER A 17 25.37 -40.76 -9.94
CA SER A 17 26.24 -39.62 -10.12
C SER A 17 26.07 -38.64 -8.94
N ARG A 18 27.12 -38.44 -8.14
CA ARG A 18 27.15 -37.44 -7.06
C ARG A 18 27.41 -36.02 -7.59
N ARG A 19 27.15 -35.77 -8.87
CA ARG A 19 27.38 -34.46 -9.48
C ARG A 19 26.31 -33.53 -8.95
N ALA A 20 26.72 -32.38 -8.39
CA ALA A 20 25.78 -31.39 -7.90
C ALA A 20 24.84 -30.97 -9.04
N THR A 21 23.56 -31.32 -8.92
CA THR A 21 22.55 -30.90 -9.88
C THR A 21 22.37 -29.40 -9.73
N LYS A 22 22.43 -28.68 -10.87
CA LYS A 22 22.24 -27.24 -10.89
C LYS A 22 20.80 -26.98 -10.44
N LYS A 23 20.61 -26.51 -9.19
CA LYS A 23 19.29 -26.15 -8.66
C LYS A 23 18.69 -25.12 -9.62
N ARG A 24 17.64 -25.51 -10.35
CA ARG A 24 16.90 -24.56 -11.18
C ARG A 24 16.32 -23.51 -10.26
N VAL A 25 16.44 -22.24 -10.64
CA VAL A 25 15.71 -21.15 -9.97
C VAL A 25 14.23 -21.44 -10.22
N LEU A 26 13.50 -21.82 -9.17
CA LEU A 26 12.07 -22.09 -9.28
C LEU A 26 11.37 -20.80 -9.67
N SER A 27 10.39 -20.89 -10.58
CA SER A 27 9.49 -19.77 -10.85
C SER A 27 8.70 -19.41 -9.59
N PRO A 28 8.22 -18.15 -9.44
CA PRO A 28 7.42 -17.76 -8.28
C PRO A 28 6.21 -18.67 -8.05
N THR A 29 5.56 -19.12 -9.14
CA THR A 29 4.44 -20.07 -9.07
C THR A 29 4.89 -21.46 -8.59
N SER A 30 6.07 -21.91 -9.03
CA SER A 30 6.63 -23.20 -8.63
C SER A 30 7.06 -23.22 -7.15
N SER A 31 7.59 -22.13 -6.61
CA SER A 31 7.93 -22.02 -5.18
C SER A 31 6.69 -21.97 -4.29
N GLN A 32 5.64 -21.28 -4.74
CA GLN A 32 4.34 -21.28 -4.06
C GLN A 32 3.71 -22.68 -4.09
N ALA A 33 3.70 -23.35 -5.25
CA ALA A 33 3.17 -24.71 -5.36
C ALA A 33 3.91 -25.70 -4.45
N ALA A 34 5.24 -25.60 -4.35
CA ALA A 34 6.03 -26.42 -3.43
C ALA A 34 5.66 -26.16 -1.95
N SER A 35 5.49 -24.89 -1.57
CA SER A 35 5.01 -24.51 -0.22
C SER A 35 3.61 -25.06 0.06
N LEU A 36 2.68 -24.93 -0.88
CA LEU A 36 1.32 -25.49 -0.76
C LEU A 36 1.33 -27.01 -0.64
N THR A 37 2.15 -27.69 -1.44
CA THR A 37 2.31 -29.16 -1.38
C THR A 37 2.82 -29.59 0.00
N ALA A 38 3.76 -28.84 0.58
CA ALA A 38 4.26 -29.11 1.93
C ALA A 38 3.20 -28.87 3.02
N LEU A 39 2.36 -27.83 2.89
CA LEU A 39 1.24 -27.58 3.81
C LEU A 39 0.16 -28.66 3.71
N PHE A 40 -0.21 -29.09 2.49
CA PHE A 40 -1.20 -30.14 2.27
C PHE A 40 -0.75 -31.54 2.69
N ALA A 41 0.55 -31.77 2.85
CA ALA A 41 1.05 -33.03 3.40
C ALA A 41 0.57 -33.30 4.84
N LYS A 42 0.21 -32.25 5.59
CA LYS A 42 -0.29 -32.33 6.97
C LYS A 42 -1.41 -31.32 7.22
N PRO A 43 -2.64 -31.60 6.75
CA PRO A 43 -3.74 -30.65 6.81
C PRO A 43 -4.20 -30.32 8.25
N ASP A 44 -4.02 -31.25 9.20
CA ASP A 44 -4.44 -31.06 10.59
C ASP A 44 -3.43 -30.25 11.43
N GLN A 45 -2.28 -29.88 10.86
CA GLN A 45 -1.26 -29.13 11.58
C GLN A 45 -1.70 -27.68 11.82
N ASN A 46 -1.74 -27.25 13.09
CA ASN A 46 -1.93 -25.83 13.41
C ASN A 46 -0.74 -25.01 12.87
N ILE A 47 -1.02 -24.06 11.99
CA ILE A 47 -0.04 -23.13 11.43
C ILE A 47 -0.15 -21.82 12.23
N PRO A 48 0.81 -21.51 13.12
CA PRO A 48 0.80 -20.23 13.81
C PRO A 48 1.08 -19.14 12.78
N LEU A 49 0.06 -18.37 12.46
CA LEU A 49 0.24 -17.14 11.69
C LEU A 49 1.05 -16.18 12.57
N PRO A 50 2.01 -15.43 12.00
CA PRO A 50 2.69 -14.39 12.75
C PRO A 50 1.64 -13.37 13.19
N SER A 51 1.28 -13.42 14.48
CA SER A 51 0.55 -12.33 15.13
C SER A 51 1.35 -11.05 14.93
N SER A 52 0.65 -9.91 14.88
CA SER A 52 1.25 -8.57 14.72
C SER A 52 2.58 -8.51 15.48
N ALA A 53 3.67 -8.27 14.75
CA ALA A 53 5.01 -8.40 15.27
C ALA A 53 5.13 -7.62 16.57
N ALA A 54 5.40 -8.31 17.68
CA ALA A 54 5.46 -7.68 18.99
C ALA A 54 6.45 -6.51 18.94
N VAL A 55 5.99 -5.33 19.33
CA VAL A 55 6.86 -4.15 19.45
C VAL A 55 7.98 -4.52 20.41
N LYS A 56 9.22 -4.48 19.93
CA LYS A 56 10.40 -4.74 20.76
C LYS A 56 10.43 -3.67 21.86
N ARG A 57 10.04 -4.04 23.08
CA ARG A 57 10.09 -3.15 24.23
C ARG A 57 11.50 -3.13 24.79
N ALA A 58 11.97 -1.95 25.19
CA ALA A 58 13.20 -1.81 25.95
C ALA A 58 13.16 -2.75 27.18
N PRO A 59 14.29 -3.39 27.53
CA PRO A 59 14.35 -4.21 28.73
C PRO A 59 14.06 -3.36 29.98
N HIS A 60 13.22 -3.86 30.88
CA HIS A 60 12.89 -3.20 32.14
C HIS A 60 14.16 -3.01 32.99
N ILE A 61 14.38 -1.77 33.47
CA ILE A 61 15.49 -1.46 34.38
C ILE A 61 15.03 -1.80 35.80
N PRO A 62 15.72 -2.68 36.54
CA PRO A 62 15.35 -2.99 37.92
C PRO A 62 15.49 -1.73 38.80
N GLU A 63 14.54 -1.53 39.70
CA GLU A 63 14.51 -0.39 40.62
C GLU A 63 15.57 -0.49 41.72
N ILE A 64 15.86 -1.71 42.19
CA ILE A 64 16.80 -1.96 43.28
C ILE A 64 18.01 -2.73 42.75
N TYR A 65 19.19 -2.16 42.93
CA TYR A 65 20.47 -2.83 42.72
C TYR A 65 21.00 -3.34 44.05
N THR A 66 21.17 -4.66 44.17
CA THR A 66 21.62 -5.31 45.41
C THR A 66 23.14 -5.39 45.55
N ASN A 67 23.87 -5.10 44.47
CA ASN A 67 25.31 -5.25 44.36
C ASN A 67 26.08 -3.92 44.42
N VAL A 68 25.54 -2.92 45.12
CA VAL A 68 26.17 -1.59 45.23
C VAL A 68 27.22 -1.62 46.34
N GLN A 69 28.49 -1.55 45.95
CA GLN A 69 29.61 -1.36 46.87
C GLN A 69 29.61 0.07 47.43
N GLY A 70 30.10 0.28 48.67
CA GLY A 70 30.04 1.57 49.35
C GLY A 70 30.66 2.74 48.56
N SER A 71 30.17 3.95 48.78
CA SER A 71 30.50 5.14 47.96
C SER A 71 31.97 5.56 47.98
N SER A 72 32.72 5.21 49.03
CA SER A 72 34.16 5.47 49.17
C SER A 72 35.03 4.28 48.78
N ALA A 73 34.43 3.16 48.39
CA ALA A 73 35.18 1.97 48.03
C ALA A 73 35.81 2.14 46.63
N GLY A 74 37.03 1.63 46.45
CA GLY A 74 37.76 1.74 45.18
C GLY A 74 37.12 0.97 44.03
N ALA A 75 37.56 1.26 42.80
CA ALA A 75 37.08 0.58 41.60
C ALA A 75 37.47 -0.92 41.62
N GLY A 76 36.46 -1.79 41.65
CA GLY A 76 36.65 -3.25 41.52
C GLY A 76 36.95 -3.67 40.08
N SER A 77 37.48 -4.87 39.88
CA SER A 77 37.79 -5.42 38.55
C SER A 77 36.57 -5.62 37.65
N GLY A 78 35.38 -5.77 38.23
CA GLY A 78 34.12 -5.93 37.50
C GLY A 78 33.44 -4.61 37.12
N GLU A 79 33.85 -3.47 37.67
CA GLU A 79 33.14 -2.19 37.53
C GLU A 79 33.13 -1.71 36.06
N PHE A 80 34.23 -1.95 35.34
CA PHE A 80 34.31 -1.62 33.91
C PHE A 80 33.22 -2.33 33.08
N HIS A 81 32.92 -3.60 33.39
CA HIS A 81 31.91 -4.36 32.67
C HIS A 81 30.49 -3.92 33.04
N VAL A 82 30.26 -3.55 34.30
CA VAL A 82 29.00 -2.95 34.75
C VAL A 82 28.73 -1.65 33.99
N TYR A 83 29.71 -0.77 33.92
CA TYR A 83 29.63 0.47 33.16
C TYR A 83 29.39 0.25 31.66
N LYS A 84 30.14 -0.67 31.05
CA LYS A 84 29.98 -1.00 29.62
C LYS A 84 28.56 -1.51 29.33
N ALA A 85 28.01 -2.34 30.20
CA ALA A 85 26.65 -2.86 30.06
C ALA A 85 25.60 -1.76 30.27
N SER A 86 25.73 -0.94 31.31
CA SER A 86 24.79 0.15 31.60
C SER A 86 24.79 1.21 30.49
N ARG A 87 25.97 1.64 30.03
CA ARG A 87 26.10 2.59 28.90
C ARG A 87 25.50 2.03 27.62
N ARG A 88 25.70 0.74 27.32
CA ARG A 88 25.09 0.11 26.13
C ARG A 88 23.57 0.08 26.21
N ARG A 89 23.00 -0.27 27.37
CA ARG A 89 21.55 -0.23 27.61
C ARG A 89 21.00 1.19 27.45
N GLU A 90 21.71 2.18 27.99
CA GLU A 90 21.26 3.57 27.91
C GLU A 90 21.28 4.11 26.47
N TYR A 91 22.32 3.81 25.69
CA TYR A 91 22.34 4.19 24.27
C TYR A 91 21.26 3.49 23.45
N GLN A 92 20.94 2.23 23.76
CA GLN A 92 19.81 1.54 23.14
C GLN A 92 18.49 2.23 23.50
N ARG A 93 18.27 2.56 24.77
CA ARG A 93 17.08 3.26 25.25
C ARG A 93 16.89 4.62 24.59
N LEU A 94 17.93 5.45 24.54
CA LEU A 94 17.89 6.76 23.88
C LEU A 94 17.60 6.63 22.38
N ARG A 95 18.27 5.67 21.71
CA ARG A 95 18.04 5.41 20.30
C ARG A 95 16.61 4.96 20.01
N GLU A 96 16.06 4.06 20.83
CA GLU A 96 14.68 3.59 20.69
C GLU A 96 13.69 4.74 20.87
N MET A 97 13.90 5.60 21.87
CA MET A 97 13.08 6.80 22.10
C MET A 97 13.15 7.78 20.92
N ASP A 98 14.34 8.04 20.38
CA ASP A 98 14.50 8.91 19.21
C ASP A 98 13.83 8.31 17.96
N GLU A 99 13.92 6.99 17.79
CA GLU A 99 13.28 6.27 16.68
C GLU A 99 11.74 6.26 16.81
N THR A 100 11.18 6.11 18.01
CA THR A 100 9.73 6.19 18.22
C THR A 100 9.22 7.60 17.95
N LEU A 101 9.90 8.62 18.48
CA LEU A 101 9.52 10.02 18.24
C LEU A 101 9.57 10.40 16.77
N LYS A 102 10.53 9.88 16.01
CA LYS A 102 10.58 10.08 14.55
C LYS A 102 9.41 9.40 13.85
N ARG A 103 9.14 8.14 14.18
CA ARG A 103 8.01 7.39 13.59
C ARG A 103 6.66 8.04 13.88
N GLU A 104 6.44 8.52 15.10
CA GLU A 104 5.22 9.22 15.48
C GLU A 104 5.03 10.51 14.67
N LYS A 105 6.08 11.33 14.55
CA LYS A 105 6.04 12.55 13.72
C LYS A 105 5.77 12.24 12.26
N ASP A 106 6.45 11.25 11.70
CA ASP A 106 6.27 10.83 10.31
C ASP A 106 4.83 10.31 10.06
N GLN A 107 4.26 9.59 11.04
CA GLN A 107 2.87 9.12 10.99
C GLN A 107 1.88 10.29 11.06
N ASP A 108 2.06 11.22 12.01
CA ASP A 108 1.20 12.39 12.15
C ASP A 108 1.19 13.23 10.87
N ASP A 109 2.36 13.46 10.27
CA ASP A 109 2.48 14.26 9.06
C ASP A 109 1.90 13.52 7.83
N PHE A 110 2.07 12.19 7.77
CA PHE A 110 1.41 11.37 6.78
C PHE A 110 -0.12 11.45 6.90
N GLU A 111 -0.66 11.30 8.11
CA GLU A 111 -2.09 11.34 8.39
C GLU A 111 -2.70 12.70 8.06
N LYS A 112 -2.05 13.79 8.45
CA LYS A 112 -2.45 15.16 8.05
C LYS A 112 -2.48 15.30 6.53
N SER A 113 -1.41 14.92 5.84
CA SER A 113 -1.33 15.05 4.38
C SER A 113 -2.35 14.17 3.64
N ARG A 114 -2.71 13.01 4.23
CA ARG A 114 -3.73 12.10 3.71
C ARG A 114 -5.12 12.70 3.92
N ALA A 115 -5.40 13.24 5.10
CA ALA A 115 -6.67 13.88 5.40
C ALA A 115 -6.91 15.10 4.50
N GLU A 116 -5.91 15.96 4.30
CA GLU A 116 -5.99 17.11 3.39
C GLU A 116 -6.29 16.69 1.94
N ARG A 117 -5.63 15.64 1.45
CA ARG A 117 -5.87 15.10 0.11
C ARG A 117 -7.30 14.57 -0.02
N LEU A 118 -7.75 13.80 0.97
CA LEU A 118 -9.10 13.24 0.99
C LEU A 118 -10.16 14.35 1.00
N GLN A 119 -10.01 15.37 1.86
CA GLN A 119 -10.91 16.52 1.91
C GLN A 119 -10.96 17.26 0.57
N ARG A 120 -9.81 17.49 -0.07
CA ARG A 120 -9.73 18.17 -1.38
C ARG A 120 -10.47 17.40 -2.47
N ASP A 121 -10.39 16.08 -2.45
CA ASP A 121 -11.07 15.22 -3.42
C ASP A 121 -12.57 15.08 -3.11
N GLU A 122 -12.96 15.04 -1.84
CA GLU A 122 -14.35 15.10 -1.40
C GLU A 122 -15.01 16.42 -1.79
N GLU A 123 -14.35 17.57 -1.61
CA GLU A 123 -14.87 18.88 -2.02
C GLU A 123 -15.10 18.97 -3.53
N LYS A 124 -14.15 18.49 -4.33
CA LYS A 124 -14.29 18.42 -5.80
C LYS A 124 -15.46 17.51 -6.18
N THR A 125 -15.56 16.36 -5.54
CA THR A 125 -16.63 15.38 -5.78
C THR A 125 -17.99 15.94 -5.38
N ARG A 126 -18.08 16.65 -4.25
CA ARG A 126 -19.29 17.33 -3.76
C ARG A 126 -19.76 18.39 -4.73
N LYS A 127 -18.86 19.31 -5.13
CA LYS A 127 -19.15 20.37 -6.12
C LYS A 127 -19.65 19.78 -7.45
N ASN A 128 -19.03 18.70 -7.91
CA ASN A 128 -19.44 18.02 -9.14
C ASN A 128 -20.77 17.28 -9.00
N ARG A 129 -21.05 16.67 -7.85
CA ARG A 129 -22.33 16.03 -7.53
C ARG A 129 -23.46 17.06 -7.48
N GLU A 130 -23.27 18.17 -6.76
CA GLU A 130 -24.22 19.29 -6.70
C GLU A 130 -24.54 19.85 -8.10
N ARG A 131 -23.52 20.02 -8.96
CA ARG A 131 -23.71 20.44 -10.36
C ARG A 131 -24.56 19.45 -11.15
N ARG A 132 -24.32 18.14 -11.01
CA ARG A 132 -25.08 17.09 -11.69
C ARG A 132 -26.52 17.01 -11.20
N GLU A 133 -26.74 17.11 -9.88
CA GLU A 133 -28.07 17.11 -9.27
C GLU A 133 -28.89 18.33 -9.69
N LYS A 134 -28.28 19.52 -9.70
CA LYS A 134 -28.93 20.74 -10.22
C LYS A 134 -29.33 20.60 -11.69
N MET A 135 -28.47 20.01 -12.53
CA MET A 135 -28.81 19.72 -13.93
C MET A 135 -29.93 18.68 -14.05
N LYS A 136 -29.91 17.61 -13.24
CA LYS A 136 -30.95 16.57 -13.21
C LYS A 136 -32.30 17.16 -12.79
N ALA A 137 -32.32 18.00 -11.74
CA ALA A 137 -33.51 18.70 -11.29
C ALA A 137 -34.08 19.64 -12.36
N ARG A 138 -33.22 20.42 -13.05
CA ARG A 138 -33.65 21.28 -14.17
C ARG A 138 -34.26 20.46 -15.32
N LYS A 139 -33.65 19.34 -15.70
CA LYS A 139 -34.18 18.44 -16.74
C LYS A 139 -35.51 17.80 -16.31
N ALA A 140 -35.62 17.33 -15.07
CA ALA A 140 -36.86 16.75 -14.53
C ALA A 140 -38.01 17.78 -14.51
N ASN A 141 -37.73 19.04 -14.12
CA ASN A 141 -38.73 20.11 -14.13
C ASN A 141 -39.14 20.53 -15.55
N LYS A 142 -38.22 20.49 -16.53
CA LYS A 142 -38.56 20.76 -17.94
C LYS A 142 -39.37 19.62 -18.57
N GLY A 143 -39.11 18.36 -18.20
CA GLY A 143 -39.94 17.21 -18.59
C GLY A 143 -41.34 17.24 -18.00
N LYS A 144 -41.50 17.69 -16.74
CA LYS A 144 -42.84 17.88 -16.13
C LYS A 144 -43.61 19.06 -16.73
N LYS A 145 -42.96 20.13 -17.18
CA LYS A 145 -43.61 21.24 -17.89
C LYS A 145 -43.86 20.98 -19.38
N ALA A 146 -43.17 20.01 -19.99
CA ALA A 146 -43.38 19.61 -21.38
C ALA A 146 -44.42 18.48 -21.54
N GLY A 147 -45.00 17.97 -20.45
CA GLY A 147 -46.08 16.98 -20.46
C GLY A 147 -47.49 17.56 -20.65
N GLY A 148 -47.61 18.88 -20.84
CA GLY A 148 -48.88 19.55 -21.10
C GLY A 148 -48.81 20.37 -22.38
N THR A 149 -49.55 19.92 -23.40
CA THR A 149 -49.79 20.59 -24.70
C THR A 149 -48.64 20.51 -25.71
N GLY A 150 -48.68 19.49 -26.56
CA GLY A 150 -48.02 19.52 -27.86
C GLY A 150 -48.84 20.33 -28.85
N ALA A 151 -48.19 21.23 -29.60
CA ALA A 151 -48.55 21.64 -30.95
C ALA A 151 -47.55 22.69 -31.47
N GLY A 152 -47.07 22.50 -32.71
CA GLY A 152 -46.67 23.60 -33.59
C GLY A 152 -45.18 23.92 -33.63
N GLY A 153 -44.61 23.89 -34.84
CA GLY A 153 -43.20 24.10 -35.12
C GLY A 153 -42.79 25.57 -35.28
N GLY A 154 -41.57 25.78 -35.75
CA GLY A 154 -41.07 27.12 -36.09
C GLY A 154 -39.55 27.23 -36.05
N GLU A 155 -38.96 27.51 -37.20
CA GLU A 155 -37.53 27.63 -37.50
C GLU A 155 -36.79 28.81 -36.81
N GLY A 156 -35.48 28.62 -36.70
CA GLY A 156 -34.36 29.56 -36.81
C GLY A 156 -34.49 31.05 -36.45
N ILE A 157 -33.55 31.52 -35.60
CA ILE A 157 -32.81 32.77 -35.84
C ILE A 157 -31.35 32.54 -35.39
N GLN A 158 -30.44 32.71 -36.35
CA GLN A 158 -29.02 32.94 -36.14
C GLN A 158 -28.86 34.46 -35.95
N ASP A 159 -28.11 34.90 -34.95
CA ASP A 159 -27.58 36.27 -34.97
C ASP A 159 -26.11 36.25 -34.54
N ALA A 160 -25.29 36.72 -35.46
CA ALA A 160 -23.86 36.90 -35.35
C ALA A 160 -23.56 38.30 -34.80
N ALA A 161 -22.61 38.39 -33.86
CA ALA A 161 -21.94 39.65 -33.56
C ALA A 161 -20.43 39.39 -33.48
N GLN A 162 -19.72 39.97 -34.47
CA GLN A 162 -18.26 40.02 -34.59
C GLN A 162 -17.58 40.62 -33.33
N GLY A 163 -16.36 40.14 -33.05
CA GLY A 163 -15.51 40.50 -31.90
C GLY A 163 -14.77 41.85 -32.02
N PRO A 164 -13.63 42.00 -31.29
CA PRO A 164 -12.39 42.06 -32.04
C PRO A 164 -11.22 41.25 -31.45
N SER A 165 -10.41 40.77 -32.39
CA SER A 165 -9.11 40.13 -32.23
C SER A 165 -8.08 41.03 -31.53
N ARG A 166 -7.25 40.45 -30.65
CA ARG A 166 -5.88 40.92 -30.41
C ARG A 166 -4.93 39.73 -30.47
N HIS A 167 -4.16 39.70 -31.56
CA HIS A 167 -2.96 38.90 -31.74
C HIS A 167 -1.83 39.42 -30.85
N GLY A 168 -1.04 38.51 -30.28
CA GLY A 168 0.23 38.85 -29.64
C GLY A 168 0.94 37.68 -28.96
N GLY A 169 1.75 36.94 -29.72
CA GLY A 169 3.04 36.38 -29.26
C GLY A 169 3.05 35.00 -28.58
N ASP A 170 3.37 33.97 -29.35
CA ASP A 170 4.06 32.72 -28.91
C ASP A 170 5.58 33.01 -28.87
N PRO A 171 6.42 32.37 -28.01
CA PRO A 171 6.87 30.99 -28.24
C PRO A 171 7.12 30.14 -26.97
N GLY A 172 6.66 28.89 -27.01
CA GLY A 172 7.53 27.75 -26.73
C GLY A 172 7.36 27.03 -25.40
N VAL A 173 6.71 25.87 -25.44
CA VAL A 173 7.07 24.71 -24.59
C VAL A 173 6.93 23.44 -25.42
N GLN A 174 8.00 22.64 -25.36
CA GLN A 174 8.26 21.39 -26.08
C GLN A 174 7.18 20.32 -25.88
N GLU A 175 6.85 19.64 -26.97
CA GLU A 175 6.20 18.34 -26.98
C GLU A 175 7.14 17.29 -26.37
N ASP A 176 6.68 16.58 -25.33
CA ASP A 176 7.23 15.27 -24.97
C ASP A 176 6.13 14.20 -25.09
N ARG A 177 6.44 13.17 -25.87
CA ARG A 177 5.56 12.07 -26.25
C ARG A 177 5.65 10.98 -25.18
N GLY A 178 4.66 10.94 -24.29
CA GLY A 178 4.45 9.82 -23.37
C GLY A 178 3.90 8.58 -24.11
N GLU A 179 4.72 7.54 -24.11
CA GLU A 179 4.52 6.21 -24.68
C GLU A 179 3.31 5.47 -24.06
N GLN A 180 2.54 4.79 -24.92
CA GLN A 180 1.37 4.00 -24.55
C GLN A 180 1.83 2.60 -24.12
N ASP A 181 1.43 2.13 -22.94
CA ASP A 181 1.34 0.69 -22.67
C ASP A 181 -0.10 0.31 -22.32
N LYS A 182 -0.58 -0.71 -23.02
CA LYS A 182 -1.93 -1.25 -22.97
C LYS A 182 -1.93 -2.46 -22.04
N THR A 183 -2.73 -2.43 -20.97
CA THR A 183 -3.28 -3.67 -20.41
C THR A 183 -4.77 -3.51 -20.15
N ALA A 184 -5.52 -4.35 -20.86
CA ALA A 184 -6.94 -4.59 -20.66
C ALA A 184 -7.13 -5.63 -19.55
N GLY A 185 -8.21 -5.51 -18.76
CA GLY A 185 -8.66 -6.62 -17.93
C GLY A 185 -9.64 -6.28 -16.81
N GLY A 186 -10.95 -6.34 -17.12
CA GLY A 186 -11.97 -6.98 -16.28
C GLY A 186 -12.42 -6.29 -14.99
N ALA A 187 -13.53 -5.56 -15.08
CA ALA A 187 -14.33 -5.12 -13.94
C ALA A 187 -15.18 -6.28 -13.39
N ALA A 188 -15.13 -6.48 -12.07
CA ALA A 188 -16.15 -7.22 -11.31
C ALA A 188 -16.52 -6.39 -10.07
N SER A 189 -17.74 -5.85 -10.08
CA SER A 189 -18.34 -5.07 -9.01
C SER A 189 -18.81 -5.98 -7.87
N LEU A 190 -18.24 -5.83 -6.68
CA LEU A 190 -18.81 -6.35 -5.43
C LEU A 190 -19.49 -5.19 -4.67
N ALA A 191 -20.79 -5.32 -4.44
CA ALA A 191 -21.60 -4.40 -3.66
C ALA A 191 -21.21 -4.43 -2.17
N PRO A 192 -21.25 -3.30 -1.44
CA PRO A 192 -21.08 -3.31 0.00
C PRO A 192 -22.34 -3.84 0.70
N VAL A 193 -22.17 -4.84 1.55
CA VAL A 193 -23.19 -5.38 2.46
C VAL A 193 -23.56 -4.28 3.47
N GLY A 194 -24.83 -3.84 3.42
CA GLY A 194 -25.37 -2.84 4.35
C GLY A 194 -25.61 -3.44 5.74
N LEU A 195 -25.24 -2.69 6.77
CA LEU A 195 -25.57 -2.97 8.17
C LEU A 195 -27.07 -2.70 8.37
N VAL A 196 -27.85 -3.71 8.74
CA VAL A 196 -29.26 -3.56 9.13
C VAL A 196 -29.29 -3.36 10.65
N ILE A 197 -29.61 -2.15 11.09
CA ILE A 197 -29.90 -1.84 12.50
C ILE A 197 -31.40 -2.10 12.68
N HIS A 198 -31.75 -3.04 13.54
CA HIS A 198 -33.11 -3.21 14.03
C HIS A 198 -33.27 -2.30 15.26
N ASP A 199 -34.07 -1.24 15.11
CA ASP A 199 -34.58 -0.47 16.24
C ASP A 199 -35.77 -1.26 16.81
N ASP A 200 -35.55 -2.01 17.89
CA ASP A 200 -36.61 -2.59 18.72
C ASP A 200 -36.73 -1.73 20.01
N ASP A 201 -37.90 -1.09 20.14
CA ASP A 201 -38.58 -0.44 21.29
C ASP A 201 -37.77 0.27 22.41
#